data_AF-A0A843CQT4-F1
#
_entry.id   AF-A0A843CQT4-F1
#
_cell.length_a   1.000
_cell.length_b   1.000
_cell.length_c   1.000
_cell.angle_alpha   90.00
_cell.angle_beta   90.00
_cell.angle_gamma   90.00
#
_symmetry.space_group_name_H-M   'P 1'
#
loop_
_entity.id
_entity.type
_entity.pdbx_description
1 polymer ?
#
loop_
_entity_poly.entity_id
_entity_poly.type
_entity_poly.pdbx_seq_one_letter_code
_entity_poly.pdbx_strand_id
1 'polypeptide(L)'
;MSFKMPKLEDTYDKIESEESRPMSQADGYQWGLDYLNDTIKQLEKLEQKALAKNDPIFYNNVILSIQRAQHAQKELQGKIIKTK
;
A
#
# COMPACT_ATOMS: atom_id res chain seq x y z
N MET A 1 -35.35 -18.63 20.74
CA MET A 1 -34.64 -17.36 20.51
C MET A 1 -34.98 -16.89 19.09
N SER A 2 -35.63 -15.73 18.95
CA SER A 2 -35.99 -15.19 17.63
C SER A 2 -34.83 -14.37 17.10
N PHE A 3 -34.10 -14.89 16.11
CA PHE A 3 -33.16 -14.08 15.33
C PHE A 3 -33.96 -13.09 14.48
N LYS A 4 -34.04 -11.83 14.90
CA LYS A 4 -34.56 -10.75 14.04
C LYS A 4 -33.50 -10.50 12.96
N MET A 5 -33.83 -10.81 11.70
CA MET A 5 -32.97 -10.39 10.60
C MET A 5 -32.90 -8.85 10.57
N PRO A 6 -31.71 -8.25 10.46
CA PRO A 6 -31.56 -6.81 10.27
C PRO A 6 -32.33 -6.38 9.02
N LYS A 7 -32.97 -5.22 9.04
CA LYS A 7 -33.59 -4.70 7.83
C LYS A 7 -32.49 -4.28 6.85
N LEU A 8 -32.80 -4.37 5.56
CA LEU A 8 -31.85 -4.04 4.50
C LEU A 8 -31.37 -2.58 4.63
N GLU A 9 -32.27 -1.68 5.03
CA GLU A 9 -31.96 -0.27 5.32
C GLU A 9 -30.89 -0.11 6.41
N ASP A 10 -31.01 -0.85 7.53
CA ASP A 10 -30.03 -0.83 8.63
C ASP A 10 -28.63 -1.27 8.18
N THR A 11 -28.56 -2.06 7.09
CA THR A 11 -27.29 -2.55 6.53
C THR A 11 -26.66 -1.47 5.64
N TYR A 12 -27.46 -0.79 4.82
CA TYR A 12 -27.00 0.30 3.96
C TYR A 12 -26.55 1.53 4.76
N ASP A 13 -27.32 1.94 5.78
CA ASP A 13 -26.96 3.05 6.66
C ASP A 13 -25.62 2.80 7.37
N LYS A 14 -25.35 1.54 7.72
CA LYS A 14 -24.11 1.14 8.37
C LYS A 14 -22.92 1.17 7.42
N ILE A 15 -23.07 0.68 6.19
CA ILE A 15 -22.05 0.75 5.13
C ILE A 15 -21.74 2.22 4.81
N GLU A 16 -22.75 3.06 4.61
CA GLU A 16 -22.56 4.48 4.32
C GLU A 16 -21.83 5.19 5.48
N SER A 17 -22.12 4.81 6.73
CA SER A 17 -21.44 5.35 7.92
C SER A 17 -20.00 4.86 8.11
N GLU A 18 -19.64 3.70 7.57
CA GLU A 18 -18.30 3.11 7.64
C GLU A 18 -17.43 3.57 6.46
N GLU A 19 -18.00 3.66 5.24
CA GLU A 19 -17.33 4.16 4.03
C GLU A 19 -17.10 5.68 4.04
N SER A 20 -17.88 6.43 4.82
CA SER A 20 -17.73 7.89 4.94
C SER A 20 -16.66 8.33 5.95
N ARG A 21 -16.04 7.41 6.70
CA ARG A 21 -15.03 7.78 7.69
C ARG A 21 -13.68 8.00 7.03
N PRO A 22 -13.00 9.12 7.33
CA PRO A 22 -11.62 9.30 6.91
C PRO A 22 -10.77 8.13 7.39
N MET A 23 -9.97 7.57 6.48
CA MET A 23 -9.04 6.49 6.80
C MET A 23 -8.16 6.89 7.99
N SER A 24 -8.00 5.99 8.96
CA SER A 24 -7.14 6.26 10.10
C SER A 24 -5.69 6.44 9.63
N GLN A 25 -4.89 7.17 10.40
CA GLN A 25 -3.47 7.36 10.06
C GLN A 25 -2.72 6.01 10.00
N ALA A 26 -3.08 5.05 10.87
CA ALA A 26 -2.51 3.71 10.88
C ALA A 26 -2.88 2.91 9.62
N ASP A 27 -4.15 2.96 9.21
CA ASP A 27 -4.62 2.30 7.98
C ASP A 27 -3.97 2.93 6.74
N GLY A 28 -3.80 4.26 6.74
CA GLY A 28 -3.10 4.98 5.67
C GLY A 28 -1.63 4.58 5.56
N TYR A 29 -0.94 4.37 6.69
CA TYR A 29 0.42 3.86 6.68
C TYR A 29 0.49 2.40 6.19
N GLN A 30 -0.45 1.55 6.60
CA GLN A 30 -0.51 0.16 6.13
C GLN A 30 -0.74 0.10 4.63
N TRP A 31 -1.71 0.87 4.11
CA TRP A 31 -1.96 1.00 2.68
C TRP A 31 -0.72 1.50 1.92
N GLY A 32 -0.02 2.50 2.46
CA GLY A 32 1.22 3.00 1.89
C GLY A 32 2.33 1.95 1.82
N LEU A 33 2.44 1.07 2.82
CA LEU A 33 3.39 -0.05 2.80
C LEU A 33 3.05 -1.08 1.73
N ASP A 34 1.78 -1.44 1.60
CA ASP A 34 1.32 -2.41 0.61
C ASP A 34 1.57 -1.87 -0.80
N TYR A 35 1.27 -0.59 -1.04
CA TYR A 35 1.57 0.09 -2.28
C TYR A 35 3.08 0.09 -2.62
N LEU A 36 3.93 0.39 -1.64
CA LEU A 36 5.39 0.38 -1.84
C LEU A 36 5.92 -1.03 -2.13
N ASN A 37 5.39 -2.06 -1.45
CA ASN A 37 5.74 -3.45 -1.72
C ASN A 37 5.48 -3.83 -3.18
N ASP A 38 4.31 -3.47 -3.70
CA ASP A 38 3.96 -3.77 -5.09
C ASP A 38 4.76 -2.94 -6.08
N THR A 39 5.05 -1.68 -5.74
CA THR A 39 5.94 -0.82 -6.55
C THR A 39 7.35 -1.41 -6.66
N ILE A 40 7.91 -1.91 -5.57
CA ILE A 40 9.24 -2.56 -5.56
C ILE A 40 9.24 -3.79 -6.48
N LYS A 41 8.24 -4.67 -6.39
CA LYS A 41 8.13 -5.84 -7.30
C LYS A 41 8.07 -5.44 -8.77
N GLN A 42 7.41 -4.32 -9.09
CA GLN A 42 7.36 -3.81 -10.47
C GLN A 42 8.72 -3.27 -10.92
N LEU A 43 9.43 -2.57 -10.04
CA LEU A 43 10.77 -2.06 -10.31
C LEU A 43 11.78 -3.20 -10.51
N GLU A 44 11.72 -4.28 -9.73
CA GLU A 44 12.55 -5.48 -9.93
C GLU A 44 12.32 -6.11 -11.31
N LYS A 45 11.08 -6.11 -11.82
CA LYS A 45 10.80 -6.55 -13.20
C LYS A 45 11.42 -5.62 -14.23
N LEU A 46 11.46 -4.31 -13.98
CA LEU A 46 12.10 -3.34 -14.86
C LEU A 46 13.62 -3.47 -14.84
N GLU A 47 14.20 -3.79 -13.69
CA GLU A 47 15.63 -4.07 -13.54
C GLU A 47 16.05 -5.23 -14.44
N GLN A 48 15.31 -6.35 -14.39
CA GLN A 48 15.57 -7.51 -15.25
C GLN A 48 15.44 -7.15 -16.75
N LYS A 49 14.48 -6.29 -17.11
CA LYS A 49 14.35 -5.80 -18.50
C LYS A 49 15.52 -4.90 -18.90
N ALA A 50 16.05 -4.08 -17.99
CA ALA A 50 17.20 -3.23 -18.24
C ALA A 50 18.47 -4.07 -18.48
N LEU A 51 18.68 -5.11 -17.66
CA LEU A 51 19.77 -6.07 -17.82
C LEU A 51 19.66 -6.82 -19.16
N ALA A 52 18.48 -7.33 -19.51
CA ALA A 52 18.25 -8.05 -20.77
C ALA A 52 18.51 -7.17 -22.02
N LYS A 53 18.31 -5.86 -21.90
CA LYS A 53 18.56 -4.89 -22.98
C LYS A 53 19.97 -4.30 -22.97
N ASN A 54 20.79 -4.63 -21.97
CA ASN A 54 22.09 -4.02 -21.71
C ASN A 54 22.02 -2.48 -21.68
N ASP A 55 21.00 -1.94 -21.01
CA ASP A 55 20.77 -0.49 -20.86
C ASP A 55 21.22 -0.02 -19.46
N PRO A 56 22.47 0.46 -19.30
CA PRO A 56 23.02 0.83 -18.00
C PRO A 56 22.40 2.10 -17.42
N ILE A 57 21.91 3.02 -18.25
CA ILE A 57 21.27 4.26 -17.79
C ILE A 57 19.91 3.91 -17.19
N PHE A 58 19.11 3.12 -17.91
CA PHE A 58 17.82 2.67 -17.42
C PHE A 58 17.96 1.81 -16.17
N TYR A 59 18.93 0.89 -16.14
CA TYR A 59 19.23 0.08 -14.97
C TYR A 59 19.53 0.94 -13.73
N ASN A 60 20.43 1.92 -13.85
CA ASN A 60 20.78 2.80 -12.73
C ASN A 60 19.56 3.60 -12.21
N ASN A 61 18.71 4.08 -13.10
CA ASN A 61 17.48 4.78 -12.71
C ASN A 61 16.50 3.88 -11.95
N VAL A 62 16.39 2.61 -12.37
CA VAL A 62 15.55 1.61 -11.68
C VAL A 62 16.10 1.32 -10.29
N ILE A 63 17.42 1.07 -10.17
CA ILE A 63 18.06 0.81 -8.87
C ILE A 63 17.86 1.97 -7.89
N LEU A 64 18.06 3.21 -8.34
CA LEU A 64 17.83 4.40 -7.51
C LEU A 64 16.36 4.50 -7.06
N SER A 65 15.43 4.11 -7.93
CA SER A 65 14.00 4.10 -7.59
C SER A 65 13.67 3.03 -6.55
N ILE A 66 14.26 1.83 -6.66
CA ILE A 66 14.12 0.76 -5.67
C ILE A 66 14.63 1.23 -4.30
N GLN A 67 15.83 1.83 -4.26
CA GLN A 67 16.42 2.33 -3.02
C GLN A 67 15.54 3.38 -2.33
N ARG A 68 14.95 4.30 -3.12
CA ARG A 68 14.02 5.32 -2.60
C ARG A 68 12.73 4.68 -2.06
N ALA A 69 12.17 3.71 -2.78
CA ALA A 69 10.98 3.00 -2.33
C ALA A 69 11.24 2.23 -1.01
N GLN A 70 12.38 1.55 -0.90
CA GLN A 70 12.79 0.86 0.33
C GLN A 70 13.03 1.83 1.49
N HIS A 71 13.59 3.01 1.23
CA HIS A 71 13.75 4.05 2.25
C HIS A 71 12.39 4.55 2.77
N ALA A 72 11.46 4.87 1.87
CA ALA A 72 10.10 5.27 2.23
C ALA A 72 9.36 4.15 3.01
N GLN A 73 9.58 2.89 2.63
CA GLN A 73 9.00 1.73 3.31
C GLN A 73 9.49 1.64 4.76
N LYS A 74 10.80 1.81 5.00
CA LYS A 74 11.36 1.84 6.36
C LYS A 74 10.81 2.99 7.19
N GLU A 75 10.65 4.17 6.59
CA GLU A 75 10.06 5.32 7.28
C GLU A 75 8.61 5.03 7.71
N LEU A 76 7.79 4.46 6.81
CA LEU A 76 6.40 4.10 7.11
C LEU A 76 6.31 2.99 8.17
N GLN A 77 7.15 1.96 8.10
CA GLN A 77 7.25 0.94 9.16
C GLN A 77 7.56 1.56 10.51
N GLY A 78 8.51 2.52 10.55
CA GLY A 78 8.84 3.25 11.76
C GLY A 78 7.67 4.08 12.31
N LYS A 79 6.84 4.66 11.44
CA LYS A 79 5.62 5.38 11.86
C LYS A 79 4.57 4.44 12.42
N ILE A 80 4.33 3.29 11.80
CA ILE A 80 3.37 2.28 12.32
C ILE A 80 3.76 1.80 13.72
N ILE A 81 5.05 1.53 13.96
CA ILE A 81 5.53 1.11 15.28
C ILE A 81 5.28 2.20 16.34
N LYS A 82 5.40 3.48 15.98
CA LYS A 82 5.15 4.61 16.89
C LYS A 82 3.66 4.92 17.11
N THR A 83 2.78 4.41 16.24
CA THR A 83 1.32 4.61 16.32
C THR A 83 0.62 3.44 17.03
N LYS A 84 1.31 2.33 17.26
CA LYS A 84 0.87 1.23 18.13
C LYS A 84 1.22 1.49 19.59
#